data_AF-A0A9E5E4P2-F1
#
_entry.id   AF-A0A9E5E4P2-F1
#
_cell.length_a   1.000
_cell.length_b   1.000
_cell.length_c   1.000
_cell.angle_alpha   90.00
_cell.angle_beta   90.00
_cell.angle_gamma   90.00
#
_symmetry.space_group_name_H-M   'P 1'
#
loop_
_entity.id
_entity.type
_entity.pdbx_description
1 polymer ?
#
loop_
_entity_poly.entity_id
_entity_poly.type
_entity_poly.pdbx_seq_one_letter_code
_entity_poly.pdbx_strand_id
1 'polypeptide(L)'
;LRRRYQTMGFRVDDPWERALPDQGAFAAYDPTAGQLVTIENSSAERAAHAAWRANREATWTTLFPDLLSRLVVSTAENRLDALVRFFHARMRAGSIR
;
A
#
# COMPACT_ATOMS: atom_id res chain seq x y z
N LEU A 1 -20.43 27.12 0.74
CA LEU A 1 -20.88 25.78 0.29
C LEU A 1 -20.26 24.72 1.22
N ARG A 2 -21.10 23.91 1.86
CA ARG A 2 -20.74 22.83 2.78
C ARG A 2 -19.91 21.75 2.05
N ARG A 3 -18.76 21.35 2.60
CA ARG A 3 -18.00 20.16 2.17
C ARG A 3 -18.88 18.92 2.38
N ARG A 4 -19.64 18.50 1.36
CA ARG A 4 -20.55 17.34 1.47
C ARG A 4 -19.85 16.01 1.16
N TYR A 5 -18.69 16.04 0.52
CA TYR A 5 -17.93 14.84 0.17
C TYR A 5 -16.48 15.01 0.60
N GLN A 6 -15.97 14.03 1.34
CA GLN A 6 -14.56 13.88 1.66
C GLN A 6 -14.01 12.75 0.78
N THR A 7 -13.00 13.04 -0.03
CA THR A 7 -12.29 12.01 -0.79
C THR A 7 -11.50 11.14 0.18
N MET A 8 -11.61 9.82 0.02
CA MET A 8 -10.96 8.83 0.88
C MET A 8 -10.09 7.91 0.03
N GLY A 9 -8.86 7.68 0.48
CA GLY A 9 -7.93 6.75 -0.16
C GLY A 9 -7.89 5.42 0.57
N PHE A 10 -8.26 4.34 -0.11
CA PHE A 10 -8.08 2.98 0.39
C PHE A 10 -7.14 2.21 -0.53
N ARG A 11 -6.08 1.62 0.04
CA ARG A 11 -5.10 0.82 -0.69
C ARG A 11 -4.88 -0.50 0.04
N VAL A 12 -4.78 -1.59 -0.73
CA VAL A 12 -4.29 -2.87 -0.22
C VAL A 12 -2.85 -3.00 -0.67
N ASP A 13 -1.96 -3.29 0.27
CA ASP A 13 -0.55 -3.56 0.00
C ASP A 13 -0.26 -5.05 0.14
N ASP A 14 0.49 -5.60 -0.80
CA ASP A 14 1.12 -6.91 -0.61
C ASP A 14 2.53 -6.73 0.01
N PRO A 15 3.00 -7.64 0.89
CA PRO A 15 4.37 -7.60 1.40
C PRO A 15 5.43 -7.46 0.31
N TRP A 16 5.25 -8.08 -0.85
CA TRP A 16 6.21 -8.01 -1.95
C TRP A 16 6.25 -6.63 -2.62
N GLU A 17 5.15 -5.87 -2.58
CA GLU A 17 5.15 -4.47 -2.99
C GLU A 17 5.96 -3.58 -2.02
N ARG A 18 6.21 -4.05 -0.80
CA ARG A 18 7.02 -3.34 0.19
C ARG A 18 8.47 -3.77 0.14
N ALA A 19 8.75 -5.04 -0.01
CA ALA A 19 10.10 -5.56 -0.11
C ALA A 19 10.10 -6.89 -0.86
N LEU A 20 11.04 -7.04 -1.79
CA LEU A 20 11.30 -8.37 -2.35
C LEU A 20 11.90 -9.25 -1.25
N PRO A 21 11.61 -10.57 -1.26
CA PRO A 21 12.25 -11.53 -0.37
C PRO A 21 13.78 -11.42 -0.40
N ASP A 22 14.43 -11.56 0.74
CA ASP A 22 15.90 -11.54 0.86
C ASP A 22 16.49 -12.93 0.57
N GLN A 23 16.25 -13.41 -0.64
CA GLN A 23 16.75 -14.69 -1.16
C GLN A 23 17.28 -14.50 -2.58
N GLY A 24 17.96 -15.50 -3.13
CA GLY A 24 18.41 -15.48 -4.53
C GLY A 24 17.25 -15.51 -5.52
N ALA A 25 17.52 -15.94 -6.75
CA ALA A 25 16.48 -16.09 -7.75
C ALA A 25 15.33 -16.99 -7.26
N PHE A 26 14.09 -16.59 -7.53
CA PHE A 26 12.90 -17.34 -7.12
C PHE A 26 11.79 -17.27 -8.17
N ALA A 27 10.94 -18.30 -8.20
CA ALA A 27 9.76 -18.32 -9.05
C ALA A 27 8.59 -17.60 -8.36
N ALA A 28 7.96 -16.69 -9.08
CA ALA A 28 6.75 -15.99 -8.68
C ALA A 28 5.62 -16.33 -9.65
N TYR A 29 4.40 -16.52 -9.14
CA TYR A 29 3.23 -16.67 -9.99
C TYR A 29 2.68 -15.28 -10.37
N ASP A 30 2.58 -15.00 -11.65
CA ASP A 30 1.88 -13.84 -12.19
C ASP A 30 0.40 -14.22 -12.42
N PRO A 31 -0.53 -13.77 -11.56
CA PRO A 31 -1.95 -14.09 -11.69
C PRO A 31 -2.61 -13.37 -12.87
N THR A 32 -2.00 -12.32 -13.42
CA THR A 32 -2.57 -11.55 -14.53
C THR A 32 -2.31 -12.27 -15.85
N ALA A 33 -1.10 -12.80 -16.02
CA ALA A 33 -0.72 -13.57 -17.20
C ALA A 33 -0.92 -15.08 -17.03
N GLY A 34 -1.19 -15.57 -15.81
CA GLY A 34 -1.40 -16.99 -15.53
C GLY A 34 -0.15 -17.85 -15.68
N GLN A 35 1.03 -17.31 -15.36
CA GLN A 35 2.32 -17.98 -15.59
C GLN A 35 3.27 -17.86 -14.40
N LEU A 36 4.26 -18.75 -14.34
CA LEU A 36 5.39 -18.62 -13.41
C LEU A 36 6.49 -17.81 -14.08
N VAL A 37 6.95 -16.76 -13.41
CA VAL A 37 8.08 -15.94 -13.82
C VAL A 37 9.23 -16.11 -12.84
N THR A 38 10.46 -16.16 -13.35
CA THR A 38 11.66 -16.14 -12.49
C THR A 38 12.04 -14.69 -12.22
N ILE A 39 12.13 -14.35 -10.94
CA ILE A 39 12.69 -13.09 -10.46
C ILE A 39 14.11 -13.39 -10.01
N GLU A 40 15.11 -12.80 -10.67
CA GLU A 40 16.53 -13.05 -10.36
C GLU A 40 16.96 -12.39 -9.05
N ASN A 41 16.20 -11.40 -8.59
CA ASN A 41 16.48 -10.55 -7.43
C ASN A 41 17.84 -9.83 -7.54
N SER A 42 18.22 -9.49 -8.77
CA SER A 42 19.48 -8.81 -9.06
C SER A 42 19.53 -7.41 -8.43
N SER A 43 20.71 -6.81 -8.33
CA SER A 43 20.84 -5.42 -7.83
C SER A 43 20.05 -4.43 -8.70
N ALA A 44 20.01 -4.64 -10.01
CA ALA A 44 19.25 -3.82 -10.95
C ALA A 44 17.73 -3.96 -10.73
N GLU A 45 17.22 -5.18 -10.56
CA GLU A 45 15.80 -5.42 -10.26
C GLU A 45 15.40 -4.84 -8.90
N ARG A 46 16.23 -5.01 -7.87
CA ARG A 46 15.99 -4.41 -6.55
C ARG A 46 15.98 -2.88 -6.61
N ALA A 47 16.86 -2.28 -7.40
CA ALA A 47 16.88 -0.83 -7.62
C ALA A 47 15.62 -0.36 -8.38
N ALA A 48 15.21 -1.07 -9.43
CA ALA A 48 13.99 -0.79 -10.17
C ALA A 48 12.75 -0.89 -9.27
N HIS A 49 12.67 -1.94 -8.45
CA HIS A 49 11.60 -2.11 -7.48
C HIS A 49 11.60 -0.97 -6.45
N ALA A 50 12.76 -0.57 -5.93
CA ALA A 50 12.87 0.56 -5.00
C ALA A 50 12.40 1.89 -5.62
N ALA A 51 12.76 2.16 -6.88
CA ALA A 51 12.31 3.34 -7.61
C ALA A 51 10.79 3.33 -7.84
N TRP A 52 10.24 2.18 -8.24
CA TRP A 52 8.79 1.99 -8.38
C TRP A 52 8.05 2.23 -7.06
N ARG A 53 8.52 1.65 -5.95
CA ARG A 53 7.95 1.85 -4.61
C ARG A 53 7.94 3.33 -4.20
N ALA A 54 9.06 4.02 -4.42
CA ALA A 54 9.19 5.44 -4.09
C ALA A 54 8.19 6.30 -4.88
N ASN A 55 8.07 6.06 -6.19
CA ASN A 55 7.12 6.75 -7.05
C ASN A 55 5.65 6.47 -6.66
N ARG A 56 5.33 5.21 -6.36
CA ARG A 56 4.01 4.79 -5.87
C ARG A 56 3.63 5.52 -4.59
N GLU A 57 4.55 5.61 -3.63
CA GLU A 57 4.29 6.29 -2.36
C GLU A 57 4.20 7.82 -2.54
N ALA A 58 5.06 8.43 -3.37
CA ALA A 58 4.96 9.85 -3.69
C ALA A 58 3.61 10.20 -4.34
N THR A 59 3.12 9.35 -5.24
CA THR A 59 1.81 9.53 -5.88
C THR A 59 0.68 9.40 -4.86
N TRP A 60 0.74 8.38 -3.99
CA TRP A 60 -0.27 8.15 -2.95
C TRP A 60 -0.39 9.31 -1.97
N THR A 61 0.76 9.82 -1.51
CA THR A 61 0.80 10.95 -0.57
C THR A 61 0.32 12.25 -1.20
N THR A 62 0.53 12.44 -2.51
CA THR A 62 0.03 13.58 -3.27
C THR A 62 -1.50 13.55 -3.41
N LEU A 63 -2.08 12.39 -3.70
CA LEU A 63 -3.53 12.23 -3.86
C LEU A 63 -4.28 12.32 -2.53
N PHE A 64 -3.69 11.81 -1.45
CA PHE A 64 -4.31 11.76 -0.13
C PHE A 64 -3.35 12.32 0.92
N PRO A 65 -3.16 13.64 1.04
CA PRO A 65 -2.19 14.22 1.96
C PRO A 65 -2.59 14.07 3.44
N ASP A 66 -3.89 14.05 3.73
CA ASP A 66 -4.40 13.88 5.10
C ASP A 66 -4.37 12.41 5.52
N LEU A 67 -3.64 12.10 6.60
CA LEU A 67 -3.53 10.77 7.18
C LEU A 67 -4.88 10.20 7.61
N LEU A 68 -5.82 11.05 8.05
CA LEU A 68 -7.15 10.62 8.44
C LEU A 68 -8.03 10.32 7.23
N SER A 69 -7.65 10.77 6.04
CA SER A 69 -8.36 10.51 4.78
C SER A 69 -7.85 9.28 4.03
N ARG A 70 -6.86 8.55 4.57
CA ARG A 70 -6.29 7.38 3.89
C ARG A 70 -6.05 6.18 4.81
N LEU A 71 -6.29 5.00 4.27
CA LEU A 71 -6.02 3.72 4.91
C LEU A 71 -5.26 2.81 3.94
N VAL A 72 -4.17 2.23 4.43
CA VAL A 72 -3.43 1.17 3.75
C VAL A 72 -3.58 -0.09 4.60
N VAL A 73 -3.99 -1.19 3.96
CA VAL A 73 -4.15 -2.50 4.62
C VAL A 73 -3.22 -3.50 3.94
N SER A 74 -2.45 -4.25 4.72
CA SER A 74 -1.60 -5.32 4.18
C SER A 74 -2.39 -6.61 3.93
N THR A 75 -2.03 -7.38 2.90
CA THR A 75 -2.52 -8.77 2.72
C THR A 75 -2.02 -9.71 3.82
N ALA A 76 -0.96 -9.35 4.54
CA ALA A 76 -0.40 -10.12 5.65
C ALA A 76 -1.03 -9.81 7.02
N GLU A 77 -1.89 -8.79 7.13
CA GLU A 77 -2.50 -8.40 8.40
C GLU A 77 -4.02 -8.62 8.42
N ASN A 78 -4.60 -8.66 9.62
CA ASN A 78 -6.05 -8.71 9.76
C ASN A 78 -6.67 -7.38 9.33
N ARG A 79 -7.38 -7.39 8.20
CA ARG A 79 -8.10 -6.24 7.63
C ARG A 79 -9.09 -5.58 8.59
N LEU A 80 -9.75 -6.36 9.46
CA LEU A 80 -10.72 -5.80 10.41
C LEU A 80 -10.03 -4.91 11.44
N ASP A 81 -8.89 -5.34 11.96
CA ASP A 81 -8.14 -4.57 12.95
C ASP A 81 -7.61 -3.26 12.36
N ALA A 82 -7.17 -3.29 11.11
CA ALA A 82 -6.77 -2.10 10.37
C ALA A 82 -7.93 -1.10 10.20
N LEU A 83 -9.12 -1.59 9.83
CA LEU A 83 -10.33 -0.77 9.72
C LEU A 83 -10.74 -0.18 11.08
N VAL A 84 -10.75 -0.99 12.13
CA VAL A 84 -11.12 -0.55 13.48
C VAL A 84 -10.17 0.55 13.97
N ARG A 85 -8.84 0.36 13.83
CA ARG A 85 -7.85 1.39 14.17
C ARG A 85 -8.08 2.69 13.42
N PHE A 86 -8.38 2.60 12.13
CA PHE A 86 -8.65 3.75 11.28
C PHE A 86 -9.88 4.53 11.74
N PHE A 87 -11.00 3.84 11.96
CA PHE A 87 -12.22 4.48 12.46
C PHE A 87 -12.03 5.09 13.85
N HIS A 88 -11.31 4.42 14.76
CA HIS A 88 -10.97 5.00 16.07
C HIS A 88 -10.11 6.27 15.95
N ALA A 89 -9.10 6.27 15.07
CA ALA A 89 -8.29 7.47 14.84
C ALA A 89 -9.13 8.63 14.34
N ARG A 90 -10.05 8.37 13.39
CA ARG A 90 -10.99 9.36 12.88
C ARG A 90 -11.99 9.83 13.94
N MET A 91 -12.53 8.95 14.77
CA MET A 91 -13.45 9.34 15.86
C MET A 91 -12.74 10.20 16.91
N ARG A 92 -11.49 9.88 17.28
CA ARG A 92 -10.69 10.71 18.21
C ARG A 92 -10.41 12.09 17.63
N ALA A 93 -10.06 12.16 16.34
CA ALA A 93 -9.91 13.42 15.64
C ALA A 93 -11.25 14.15 15.42
N GLY A 94 -12.36 13.41 15.40
CA GLY A 94 -13.75 13.87 15.34
C GLY A 94 -14.29 14.48 16.65
N SER A 95 -13.43 14.75 17.63
CA SER A 95 -13.64 15.84 18.61
C SER A 95 -13.53 17.24 17.97
N ILE A 96 -13.38 17.32 16.65
CA ILE A 96 -13.32 18.57 15.88
C ILE A 96 -14.67 18.76 15.18
N ARG A 97 -15.37 19.81 15.62
CA ARG A 97 -16.59 20.42 15.06
C ARG A 97 -16.58 20.58 13.54
#